data_AF-A0A6G9YFW2-F1
#
_entry.id   AF-A0A6G9YFW2-F1
#
_cell.length_a   1.000
_cell.length_b   1.000
_cell.length_c   1.000
_cell.angle_alpha   90.00
_cell.angle_beta   90.00
_cell.angle_gamma   90.00
#
_symmetry.space_group_name_H-M   'P 1'
#
loop_
_entity.id
_entity.type
_entity.pdbx_description
1 polymer ?
#
loop_
_entity_poly.entity_id
_entity_poly.type
_entity_poly.pdbx_seq_one_letter_code
_entity_poly.pdbx_strand_id
1 'polypeptide(L)'
;MASKVNSDRCWRGVLRGVDMVSRNRVVRTEDYSNYCGMHDSYLAFLPDDLRPDPGLRPESTWWRWRGGRIHIERVPRSDAAVRMLLVHGGGGHAAMMWPFAALAARQGFEVLVPDLPGYGRSEVESAGAVRYSDWVDCVADLVRAEKAADPRPLVVFGASMGGMLAYEAAARTGMVEAIAVTCLLDPRSPLARRRIGRFRWLGRFGAPLLVPVVDGVRVPMRLVANMTAMSNLPGLTATVIADPRGGGVGFLRTYLCSVPLVEPENFTACPVWLLHPGADRWTPLAVSRMFFDRIAAPKHLLVLDRASHYPVEDPGIRQLTTALADIHHWVAGG
;
A
#
# COMPACT_ATOMS: atom_id res chain seq x y z
N MET A 1 20.41 -76.63 -6.34
CA MET A 1 19.68 -76.50 -5.06
C MET A 1 19.29 -75.03 -4.90
N ALA A 2 17.98 -74.76 -4.80
CA ALA A 2 17.26 -73.46 -4.77
C ALA A 2 17.55 -72.51 -5.97
N SER A 3 16.75 -72.38 -7.05
CA SER A 3 15.33 -71.97 -7.22
C SER A 3 14.98 -70.73 -6.36
N LYS A 4 14.56 -69.56 -6.88
CA LYS A 4 13.53 -69.21 -7.89
C LYS A 4 13.84 -67.82 -8.51
N VAL A 5 13.80 -67.66 -9.84
CA VAL A 5 12.70 -67.14 -10.70
C VAL A 5 12.56 -65.61 -10.75
N ASN A 6 13.15 -65.06 -11.82
CA ASN A 6 12.66 -64.10 -12.81
C ASN A 6 11.21 -63.55 -12.67
N SER A 7 11.02 -62.23 -12.85
CA SER A 7 10.40 -61.67 -14.08
C SER A 7 9.81 -60.25 -13.89
N ASP A 8 10.24 -59.38 -14.82
CA ASP A 8 9.47 -58.46 -15.67
C ASP A 8 8.46 -57.41 -15.11
N ARG A 9 8.72 -56.17 -15.58
CA ARG A 9 7.79 -55.18 -16.19
C ARG A 9 6.55 -54.74 -15.39
N CYS A 10 6.37 -53.42 -15.28
CA CYS A 10 5.42 -52.70 -16.14
C CYS A 10 5.52 -51.17 -15.98
N TRP A 11 5.92 -50.50 -17.06
CA TRP A 11 5.53 -49.12 -17.36
C TRP A 11 4.24 -49.18 -18.20
N ARG A 12 3.14 -48.54 -17.75
CA ARG A 12 2.09 -47.85 -18.55
C ARG A 12 0.82 -47.58 -17.72
N GLY A 13 0.31 -46.35 -17.88
CA GLY A 13 -1.07 -45.90 -17.62
C GLY A 13 -1.37 -45.53 -16.16
N VAL A 14 -2.08 -44.46 -15.83
CA VAL A 14 -3.24 -43.87 -16.51
C VAL A 14 -3.33 -42.38 -16.17
N LEU A 15 -3.42 -41.54 -17.21
CA LEU A 15 -4.06 -40.22 -17.16
C LEU A 15 -5.56 -40.42 -16.98
N ARG A 16 -6.17 -39.80 -15.96
CA ARG A 16 -7.59 -39.42 -15.91
C ARG A 16 -7.87 -38.56 -14.67
N GLY A 17 -8.57 -37.44 -14.86
CA GLY A 17 -9.06 -36.57 -13.78
C GLY A 17 -8.53 -35.14 -13.83
N VAL A 18 -8.76 -34.43 -14.93
CA VAL A 18 -8.73 -32.95 -14.91
C VAL A 18 -10.06 -32.50 -14.37
N ASP A 19 -10.13 -32.20 -13.08
CA ASP A 19 -11.17 -31.32 -12.54
C ASP A 19 -10.63 -29.89 -12.51
N MET A 20 -11.10 -29.11 -13.48
CA MET A 20 -10.89 -27.66 -13.56
C MET A 20 -11.83 -26.95 -12.59
N VAL A 21 -11.53 -26.90 -11.29
CA VAL A 21 -12.12 -25.90 -10.38
C VAL A 21 -11.12 -25.49 -9.29
N SER A 22 -10.92 -24.19 -9.15
CA SER A 22 -10.19 -23.46 -8.10
C SER A 22 -8.64 -23.53 -8.11
N ARG A 23 -8.01 -22.48 -8.64
CA ARG A 23 -6.59 -22.18 -8.40
C ARG A 23 -6.46 -20.80 -7.75
N ASN A 24 -6.74 -20.73 -6.45
CA ASN A 24 -6.23 -19.69 -5.56
C ASN A 24 -5.84 -20.38 -4.25
N ARG A 25 -4.62 -20.93 -4.21
CA ARG A 25 -4.07 -21.53 -2.98
C ARG A 25 -2.98 -20.60 -2.46
N VAL A 26 -3.27 -19.95 -1.33
CA VAL A 26 -2.28 -19.25 -0.52
C VAL A 26 -1.27 -20.28 -0.04
N VAL A 27 0.00 -20.12 -0.43
CA VAL A 27 1.10 -20.99 0.01
C VAL A 27 1.79 -20.30 1.19
N ARG A 28 1.80 -20.97 2.36
CA ARG A 28 2.57 -20.55 3.55
C ARG A 28 3.95 -21.23 3.50
N THR A 29 5.04 -20.46 3.48
CA THR A 29 6.40 -20.99 3.69
C THR A 29 7.35 -19.96 4.33
N GLU A 30 8.04 -20.46 5.37
CA GLU A 30 9.43 -20.23 5.85
C GLU A 30 9.87 -18.96 6.61
N ASP A 31 10.86 -19.20 7.49
CA ASP A 31 11.25 -18.64 8.80
C ASP A 31 11.62 -17.14 8.90
N TYR A 32 11.22 -16.46 10.00
CA TYR A 32 10.99 -14.99 10.09
C TYR A 32 11.83 -14.22 11.14
N SER A 33 12.85 -14.83 11.73
CA SER A 33 13.54 -14.27 12.93
C SER A 33 14.14 -12.86 12.77
N ASN A 34 14.62 -12.49 11.57
CA ASN A 34 15.15 -11.13 11.31
C ASN A 34 14.08 -10.08 10.95
N TYR A 35 12.83 -10.48 10.69
CA TYR A 35 11.79 -9.59 10.17
C TYR A 35 10.90 -8.96 11.24
N CYS A 36 10.71 -9.64 12.38
CA CYS A 36 10.02 -9.06 13.53
C CYS A 36 10.61 -7.68 13.89
N GLY A 37 11.94 -7.55 13.84
CA GLY A 37 12.63 -6.30 14.17
C GLY A 37 12.34 -5.13 13.23
N MET A 38 11.91 -5.36 11.98
CA MET A 38 11.61 -4.28 11.04
C MET A 38 10.26 -3.62 11.35
N HIS A 39 9.25 -4.42 11.72
CA HIS A 39 7.99 -3.88 12.23
C HIS A 39 8.22 -3.10 13.53
N ASP A 40 8.98 -3.70 14.46
CA ASP A 40 9.33 -3.08 15.74
C ASP A 40 10.04 -1.73 15.54
N SER A 41 10.89 -1.62 14.50
CA SER A 41 11.58 -0.37 14.16
C SER A 41 10.61 0.77 13.81
N TYR A 42 9.47 0.48 13.16
CA TYR A 42 8.44 1.50 12.86
C TYR A 42 7.47 1.70 14.04
N LEU A 43 7.09 0.61 14.71
CA LEU A 43 6.19 0.63 15.86
C LEU A 43 6.79 1.35 17.08
N ALA A 44 8.12 1.37 17.21
CA ALA A 44 8.81 2.12 18.27
C ALA A 44 8.49 3.62 18.27
N PHE A 45 8.03 4.19 17.14
CA PHE A 45 7.65 5.59 17.05
C PHE A 45 6.19 5.88 17.40
N LEU A 46 5.37 4.85 17.65
CA LEU A 46 4.04 5.04 18.23
C LEU A 46 4.14 5.38 19.74
N PRO A 47 3.19 6.16 20.27
CA PRO A 47 2.98 6.28 21.71
C PRO A 47 2.83 4.90 22.37
N ASP A 48 3.35 4.74 23.59
CA ASP A 48 3.44 3.43 24.25
C ASP A 48 2.09 2.71 24.37
N ASP A 49 1.02 3.46 24.66
CA ASP A 49 -0.36 2.94 24.78
C ASP A 49 -1.04 2.62 23.44
N LEU A 50 -0.43 3.04 22.33
CA LEU A 50 -0.88 2.75 20.97
C LEU A 50 -0.10 1.62 20.31
N ARG A 51 1.00 1.15 20.92
CA ARG A 51 1.74 0.00 20.41
C ARG A 51 0.90 -1.28 20.53
N PRO A 52 0.92 -2.16 19.53
CA PRO A 52 0.19 -3.41 19.58
C PRO A 52 0.77 -4.36 20.64
N ASP A 53 -0.01 -5.39 20.98
CA ASP A 53 0.47 -6.52 21.77
C ASP A 53 1.77 -7.07 21.16
N PRO A 54 2.84 -7.29 21.96
CA PRO A 54 4.09 -7.86 21.48
C PRO A 54 3.96 -9.25 20.84
N GLY A 55 2.84 -9.95 20.97
CA GLY A 55 2.50 -11.20 20.29
C GLY A 55 1.75 -11.02 18.95
N LEU A 56 1.24 -9.82 18.65
CA LEU A 56 0.60 -9.55 17.35
C LEU A 56 1.67 -9.63 16.25
N ARG A 57 1.55 -10.64 15.39
CA ARG A 57 2.45 -10.84 14.25
C ARG A 57 1.64 -11.01 12.96
N PRO A 58 2.08 -10.41 11.85
CA PRO A 58 1.47 -10.69 10.56
C PRO A 58 1.54 -12.16 10.20
N GLU A 59 0.50 -12.64 9.54
CA GLU A 59 0.64 -13.77 8.63
C GLU A 59 1.15 -13.28 7.27
N SER A 60 2.28 -13.81 6.82
CA SER A 60 2.78 -13.59 5.46
C SER A 60 2.11 -14.53 4.46
N THR A 61 1.51 -13.96 3.43
CA THR A 61 0.83 -14.68 2.35
C THR A 61 1.32 -14.20 0.98
N TRP A 62 1.05 -14.99 -0.07
CA TRP A 62 1.49 -14.69 -1.43
C TRP A 62 0.34 -14.83 -2.42
N TRP A 63 0.14 -13.80 -3.24
CA TRP A 63 -0.83 -13.78 -4.31
C TRP A 63 -0.11 -13.78 -5.66
N ARG A 64 -0.46 -14.74 -6.53
CA ARG A 64 0.09 -14.77 -7.89
C ARG A 64 -0.57 -13.67 -8.70
N TRP A 65 0.24 -12.78 -9.27
CA TRP A 65 -0.24 -11.68 -10.10
C TRP A 65 0.67 -11.53 -11.31
N ARG A 66 0.07 -11.70 -12.50
CA ARG A 66 0.80 -11.81 -13.78
C ARG A 66 1.91 -12.87 -13.67
N GLY A 67 3.13 -12.59 -14.14
CA GLY A 67 4.29 -13.47 -14.02
C GLY A 67 5.01 -13.43 -12.67
N GLY A 68 4.50 -12.66 -11.69
CA GLY A 68 5.14 -12.46 -10.39
C GLY A 68 4.32 -12.98 -9.20
N ARG A 69 4.79 -12.64 -8.00
CA ARG A 69 4.10 -12.93 -6.73
C ARG A 69 4.12 -11.70 -5.84
N ILE A 70 2.94 -11.28 -5.41
CA ILE A 70 2.76 -10.18 -4.48
C ILE A 70 2.73 -10.75 -3.07
N HIS A 71 3.66 -10.28 -2.25
CA HIS A 71 3.67 -10.57 -0.83
C HIS A 71 2.61 -9.70 -0.13
N ILE A 72 1.84 -10.31 0.77
CA ILE A 72 0.78 -9.64 1.53
C ILE A 72 0.91 -10.04 3.00
N GLU A 73 1.12 -9.06 3.86
CA GLU A 73 0.99 -9.25 5.31
C GLU A 73 -0.48 -9.15 5.70
N ARG A 74 -0.94 -10.07 6.55
CA ARG A 74 -2.32 -10.13 7.01
C ARG A 74 -2.41 -10.14 8.52
N VAL A 75 -3.42 -9.45 9.04
CA VAL A 75 -3.94 -9.68 10.39
C VAL A 75 -5.31 -10.32 10.21
N PRO A 76 -5.39 -11.66 10.11
CA PRO A 76 -6.63 -12.35 9.83
C PRO A 76 -7.63 -12.16 10.97
N ARG A 77 -8.89 -11.92 10.62
CA ARG A 77 -9.96 -11.75 11.61
C ARG A 77 -11.29 -12.16 10.99
N SER A 78 -11.62 -13.45 11.11
CA SER A 78 -12.79 -14.04 10.47
C SER A 78 -14.13 -13.50 10.99
N ASP A 79 -14.14 -12.95 12.21
CA ASP A 79 -15.29 -12.30 12.85
C ASP A 79 -15.37 -10.79 12.56
N ALA A 80 -14.39 -10.19 11.87
CA ALA A 80 -14.43 -8.78 11.53
C ALA A 80 -15.58 -8.49 10.55
N ALA A 81 -16.36 -7.45 10.83
CA ALA A 81 -17.40 -6.98 9.93
C ALA A 81 -16.83 -6.29 8.68
N VAL A 82 -15.66 -5.65 8.81
CA VAL A 82 -15.04 -4.84 7.75
C VAL A 82 -13.57 -5.24 7.58
N ARG A 83 -13.09 -5.21 6.34
CA ARG A 83 -11.70 -5.48 5.95
C ARG A 83 -11.02 -4.18 5.53
N MET A 84 -9.72 -4.06 5.73
CA MET A 84 -8.95 -2.90 5.31
C MET A 84 -7.68 -3.30 4.56
N LEU A 85 -7.52 -2.76 3.35
CA LEU A 85 -6.32 -2.87 2.52
C LEU A 85 -5.46 -1.61 2.68
N LEU A 86 -4.24 -1.74 3.20
CA LEU A 86 -3.31 -0.62 3.38
C LEU A 86 -2.28 -0.59 2.25
N VAL A 87 -2.25 0.52 1.51
CA VAL A 87 -1.41 0.73 0.33
C VAL A 87 -0.31 1.74 0.66
N HIS A 88 0.94 1.30 0.56
CA HIS A 88 2.11 2.13 0.84
C HIS A 88 2.41 3.15 -0.28
N GLY A 89 3.22 4.15 0.05
CA GLY A 89 3.69 5.17 -0.89
C GLY A 89 4.95 4.77 -1.67
N GLY A 90 5.48 5.72 -2.46
CA GLY A 90 6.70 5.52 -3.24
C GLY A 90 7.92 5.23 -2.35
N GLY A 91 8.66 4.17 -2.67
CA GLY A 91 9.78 3.70 -1.83
C GLY A 91 9.35 2.98 -0.55
N GLY A 92 8.05 2.76 -0.33
CA GLY A 92 7.51 2.03 0.81
C GLY A 92 7.43 0.51 0.61
N HIS A 93 6.97 -0.17 1.66
CA HIS A 93 6.64 -1.60 1.70
C HIS A 93 5.71 -1.87 2.90
N ALA A 94 5.25 -3.12 3.07
CA ALA A 94 4.26 -3.52 4.07
C ALA A 94 4.70 -3.22 5.50
N ALA A 95 5.96 -3.47 5.86
CA ALA A 95 6.46 -3.20 7.21
C ALA A 95 6.32 -1.71 7.60
N MET A 96 6.50 -0.79 6.64
CA MET A 96 6.31 0.64 6.86
C MET A 96 4.85 1.05 7.11
N MET A 97 3.88 0.17 6.89
CA MET A 97 2.47 0.47 7.14
C MET A 97 2.01 -0.02 8.52
N TRP A 98 2.87 -0.69 9.29
CA TRP A 98 2.49 -1.32 10.54
C TRP A 98 1.96 -0.41 11.64
N PRO A 99 2.47 0.83 11.79
CA PRO A 99 1.83 1.77 12.70
C PRO A 99 0.33 1.96 12.41
N PHE A 100 -0.08 1.93 11.15
CA PHE A 100 -1.49 2.06 10.75
C PHE A 100 -2.21 0.71 10.76
N ALA A 101 -1.55 -0.37 10.34
CA ALA A 101 -2.12 -1.72 10.30
C ALA A 101 -2.49 -2.21 11.72
N ALA A 102 -1.61 -1.99 12.71
CA ALA A 102 -1.86 -2.33 14.09
C ALA A 102 -3.06 -1.56 14.67
N LEU A 103 -3.17 -0.26 14.36
CA LEU A 103 -4.29 0.57 14.80
C LEU A 103 -5.60 0.14 14.13
N ALA A 104 -5.60 -0.14 12.83
CA ALA A 104 -6.76 -0.67 12.13
C ALA A 104 -7.21 -2.01 12.71
N ALA A 105 -6.29 -2.96 12.94
CA ALA A 105 -6.62 -4.23 13.58
C ALA A 105 -7.24 -4.02 14.98
N ARG A 106 -6.70 -3.06 15.76
CA ARG A 106 -7.25 -2.70 17.07
C ARG A 106 -8.67 -2.09 16.98
N GLN A 107 -9.00 -1.40 15.88
CA GLN A 107 -10.35 -0.87 15.62
C GLN A 107 -11.33 -1.88 15.03
N GLY A 108 -10.97 -3.16 14.92
CA GLY A 108 -11.91 -4.22 14.50
C GLY A 108 -11.76 -4.69 13.06
N PHE A 109 -10.88 -4.07 12.26
CA PHE A 109 -10.68 -4.49 10.88
C PHE A 109 -9.93 -5.83 10.77
N GLU A 110 -10.28 -6.64 9.78
CA GLU A 110 -9.32 -7.58 9.19
C GLU A 110 -8.37 -6.81 8.29
N VAL A 111 -7.06 -7.02 8.41
CA VAL A 111 -6.06 -6.15 7.76
C VAL A 111 -5.25 -6.89 6.70
N LEU A 112 -5.03 -6.22 5.57
CA LEU A 112 -4.18 -6.65 4.46
C LEU A 112 -3.19 -5.55 4.10
N VAL A 113 -1.93 -5.90 3.95
CA VAL A 113 -0.86 -4.95 3.59
C VAL A 113 0.04 -5.55 2.51
N PRO A 114 -0.24 -5.30 1.22
CA PRO A 114 0.62 -5.76 0.14
C PRO A 114 1.94 -4.98 0.09
N ASP A 115 2.99 -5.71 -0.26
CA ASP A 115 4.17 -5.12 -0.90
C ASP A 115 3.84 -4.90 -2.38
N LEU A 116 3.89 -3.66 -2.88
CA LEU A 116 3.58 -3.37 -4.28
C LEU A 116 4.67 -3.91 -5.24
N PRO A 117 4.35 -4.14 -6.54
CA PRO A 117 5.26 -4.74 -7.50
C PRO A 117 6.66 -4.09 -7.51
N GLY A 118 7.71 -4.88 -7.23
CA GLY A 118 9.12 -4.45 -7.20
C GLY A 118 9.61 -3.87 -5.87
N TYR A 119 8.81 -3.96 -4.80
CA TYR A 119 9.11 -3.40 -3.48
C TYR A 119 8.89 -4.43 -2.38
N GLY A 120 9.49 -4.19 -1.21
CA GLY A 120 9.39 -5.09 -0.07
C GLY A 120 9.83 -6.51 -0.43
N ARG A 121 8.93 -7.48 -0.26
CA ARG A 121 9.14 -8.89 -0.61
C ARG A 121 8.49 -9.30 -1.93
N SER A 122 7.76 -8.41 -2.60
CA SER A 122 7.08 -8.77 -3.84
C SER A 122 8.05 -9.02 -4.99
N GLU A 123 7.83 -10.14 -5.67
CA GLU A 123 8.64 -10.62 -6.78
C GLU A 123 7.94 -10.28 -8.09
N VAL A 124 8.70 -9.68 -9.01
CA VAL A 124 8.27 -9.36 -10.38
C VAL A 124 9.29 -9.89 -11.37
N GLU A 125 8.86 -10.23 -12.58
CA GLU A 125 9.76 -10.78 -13.62
C GLU A 125 10.92 -9.83 -13.94
N SER A 126 10.65 -8.51 -13.97
CA SER A 126 11.67 -7.49 -14.18
C SER A 126 11.34 -6.23 -13.38
N ALA A 127 12.12 -5.97 -12.33
CA ALA A 127 11.95 -4.78 -11.50
C ALA A 127 12.10 -3.47 -12.31
N GLY A 128 12.95 -3.46 -13.34
CA GLY A 128 13.12 -2.32 -14.24
C GLY A 128 11.95 -2.13 -15.22
N ALA A 129 11.08 -3.13 -15.40
CA ALA A 129 9.90 -3.03 -16.25
C ALA A 129 8.69 -2.43 -15.54
N VAL A 130 8.69 -2.39 -14.19
CA VAL A 130 7.56 -1.86 -13.42
C VAL A 130 7.31 -0.39 -13.75
N ARG A 131 6.06 -0.04 -14.02
CA ARG A 131 5.56 1.32 -14.23
C ARG A 131 4.53 1.68 -13.16
N TYR A 132 4.20 2.97 -13.04
CA TYR A 132 3.15 3.41 -12.12
C TYR A 132 1.78 2.78 -12.45
N SER A 133 1.48 2.55 -13.74
CA SER A 133 0.26 1.85 -14.15
C SER A 133 0.19 0.42 -13.62
N ASP A 134 1.33 -0.28 -13.46
CA ASP A 134 1.35 -1.62 -12.88
C ASP A 134 0.99 -1.60 -11.39
N TRP A 135 1.38 -0.55 -10.67
CA TRP A 135 0.93 -0.33 -9.29
C TRP A 135 -0.59 -0.10 -9.22
N VAL A 136 -1.14 0.72 -10.13
CA VAL A 136 -2.58 0.96 -10.23
C VAL A 136 -3.34 -0.35 -10.53
N ASP A 137 -2.89 -1.10 -11.54
CA ASP A 137 -3.49 -2.37 -11.93
C ASP A 137 -3.40 -3.40 -10.80
N CYS A 138 -2.25 -3.50 -10.13
CA CYS A 138 -2.05 -4.44 -9.02
C CYS A 138 -3.03 -4.20 -7.88
N VAL A 139 -3.23 -2.94 -7.47
CA VAL A 139 -4.16 -2.62 -6.38
C VAL A 139 -5.60 -2.87 -6.80
N ALA A 140 -5.99 -2.48 -8.02
CA ALA A 140 -7.34 -2.73 -8.53
C ALA A 140 -7.64 -4.23 -8.67
N ASP A 141 -6.70 -5.02 -9.19
CA ASP A 141 -6.83 -6.47 -9.32
C ASP A 141 -6.84 -7.17 -7.95
N LEU A 142 -6.06 -6.66 -6.99
CA LEU A 142 -6.07 -7.19 -5.63
C LEU A 142 -7.43 -6.92 -4.95
N VAL A 143 -8.00 -5.72 -5.11
CA VAL A 143 -9.36 -5.42 -4.63
C VAL A 143 -10.37 -6.42 -5.21
N ARG A 144 -10.34 -6.66 -6.53
CA ARG A 144 -11.22 -7.65 -7.17
C ARG A 144 -11.01 -9.06 -6.61
N ALA A 145 -9.77 -9.49 -6.47
CA ALA A 145 -9.43 -10.82 -5.96
C ALA A 145 -9.88 -11.02 -4.51
N GLU A 146 -9.64 -10.03 -3.65
CA GLU A 146 -10.03 -10.10 -2.23
C GLU A 146 -11.55 -10.02 -2.03
N LYS A 147 -12.26 -9.19 -2.80
CA LYS A 147 -13.74 -9.14 -2.77
C LYS A 147 -14.39 -10.39 -3.36
N ALA A 148 -13.77 -11.01 -4.36
CA ALA A 148 -14.26 -12.28 -4.91
C ALA A 148 -14.06 -13.46 -3.94
N ALA A 149 -12.96 -13.45 -3.18
CA ALA A 149 -12.70 -14.46 -2.16
C ALA A 149 -13.57 -14.28 -0.90
N ASP A 150 -13.88 -13.03 -0.56
CA ASP A 150 -14.65 -12.69 0.63
C ASP A 150 -15.45 -11.40 0.39
N PRO A 151 -16.80 -11.47 0.37
CA PRO A 151 -17.65 -10.36 -0.03
C PRO A 151 -17.80 -9.28 1.06
N ARG A 152 -17.23 -9.48 2.26
CA ARG A 152 -17.28 -8.47 3.33
C ARG A 152 -16.82 -7.09 2.83
N PRO A 153 -17.34 -6.00 3.41
CA PRO A 153 -16.91 -4.66 3.08
C PRO A 153 -15.39 -4.47 3.14
N LEU A 154 -14.82 -3.77 2.16
CA LEU A 154 -13.41 -3.49 2.02
C LEU A 154 -13.15 -1.98 1.95
N VAL A 155 -12.45 -1.47 2.93
CA VAL A 155 -11.90 -0.11 2.95
C VAL A 155 -10.47 -0.13 2.38
N VAL A 156 -10.10 0.86 1.58
CA VAL A 156 -8.71 1.02 1.12
C VAL A 156 -8.08 2.24 1.80
N PHE A 157 -7.03 2.00 2.59
CA PHE A 157 -6.22 3.05 3.20
C PHE A 157 -4.98 3.31 2.35
N GLY A 158 -4.73 4.56 1.95
CA GLY A 158 -3.60 4.92 1.09
C GLY A 158 -2.68 5.97 1.71
N ALA A 159 -1.40 5.66 1.87
CA ALA A 159 -0.41 6.60 2.37
C ALA A 159 0.42 7.25 1.25
N SER A 160 0.55 8.58 1.26
CA SER A 160 1.34 9.33 0.26
C SER A 160 0.88 9.00 -1.18
N MET A 161 1.76 8.50 -2.05
CA MET A 161 1.38 8.01 -3.39
C MET A 161 0.29 6.94 -3.35
N GLY A 162 0.23 6.14 -2.28
CA GLY A 162 -0.83 5.15 -2.04
C GLY A 162 -2.23 5.76 -1.97
N GLY A 163 -2.36 7.05 -1.65
CA GLY A 163 -3.66 7.73 -1.67
C GLY A 163 -4.25 7.86 -3.07
N MET A 164 -3.41 8.17 -4.08
CA MET A 164 -3.85 8.17 -5.48
C MET A 164 -4.11 6.75 -6.00
N LEU A 165 -3.38 5.75 -5.51
CA LEU A 165 -3.65 4.33 -5.84
C LEU A 165 -4.99 3.87 -5.27
N ALA A 166 -5.32 4.24 -4.03
CA ALA A 166 -6.61 3.92 -3.42
C ALA A 166 -7.77 4.56 -4.21
N TYR A 167 -7.62 5.83 -4.59
CA TYR A 167 -8.59 6.54 -5.44
C TYR A 167 -8.77 5.85 -6.80
N GLU A 168 -7.68 5.50 -7.49
CA GLU A 168 -7.71 4.80 -8.77
C GLU A 168 -8.35 3.41 -8.66
N ALA A 169 -8.02 2.65 -7.63
CA ALA A 169 -8.59 1.33 -7.40
C ALA A 169 -10.10 1.41 -7.15
N ALA A 170 -10.55 2.37 -6.34
CA ALA A 170 -11.98 2.61 -6.12
C ALA A 170 -12.70 2.99 -7.43
N ALA A 171 -12.13 3.92 -8.22
CA ALA A 171 -12.69 4.34 -9.50
C ALA A 171 -12.79 3.19 -10.53
N ARG A 172 -11.77 2.32 -10.57
CA ARG A 172 -11.65 1.21 -11.54
C ARG A 172 -12.48 -0.01 -11.21
N THR A 173 -12.80 -0.20 -9.94
CA THR A 173 -13.46 -1.42 -9.47
C THR A 173 -14.91 -1.16 -9.10
N GLY A 174 -15.22 -0.02 -8.48
CA GLY A 174 -16.53 0.20 -7.85
C GLY A 174 -16.83 -0.80 -6.73
N MET A 175 -15.81 -1.47 -6.18
CA MET A 175 -15.94 -2.56 -5.20
C MET A 175 -15.43 -2.20 -3.80
N VAL A 176 -15.08 -0.93 -3.58
CA VAL A 176 -14.54 -0.40 -2.33
C VAL A 176 -15.62 0.42 -1.65
N GLU A 177 -15.87 0.16 -0.37
CA GLU A 177 -16.94 0.82 0.39
C GLU A 177 -16.53 2.22 0.87
N ALA A 178 -15.24 2.44 1.15
CA ALA A 178 -14.66 3.77 1.38
C ALA A 178 -13.15 3.79 1.15
N ILE A 179 -12.60 4.97 0.88
CA ILE A 179 -11.15 5.19 0.93
C ILE A 179 -10.76 6.14 2.05
N ALA A 180 -9.63 5.86 2.69
CA ALA A 180 -9.02 6.69 3.72
C ALA A 180 -7.58 7.02 3.31
N VAL A 181 -7.25 8.28 3.12
CA VAL A 181 -5.97 8.67 2.52
C VAL A 181 -5.27 9.75 3.32
N THR A 182 -3.95 9.65 3.47
CA THR A 182 -3.17 10.67 4.19
C THR A 182 -2.69 11.80 3.28
N CYS A 183 -2.75 11.59 1.97
CA CYS A 183 -2.40 12.59 0.97
C CYS A 183 -3.05 12.23 -0.38
N LEU A 184 -3.57 13.23 -1.07
CA LEU A 184 -3.93 13.16 -2.49
C LEU A 184 -2.92 13.99 -3.26
N LEU A 185 -2.20 13.36 -4.19
CA LEU A 185 -1.03 13.93 -4.83
C LEU A 185 -1.15 13.79 -6.34
N ASP A 186 -1.95 14.68 -6.94
CA ASP A 186 -2.11 14.74 -8.40
C ASP A 186 -0.83 15.29 -9.04
N PRO A 187 -0.04 14.46 -9.73
CA PRO A 187 1.23 14.88 -10.29
C PRO A 187 1.06 15.82 -11.49
N ARG A 188 -0.15 16.07 -12.00
CA ARG A 188 -0.42 17.07 -13.04
C ARG A 188 -0.33 18.49 -12.49
N SER A 189 -0.55 18.67 -11.18
CA SER A 189 -0.47 19.99 -10.55
C SER A 189 0.97 20.50 -10.48
N PRO A 190 1.28 21.71 -10.99
CA PRO A 190 2.61 22.30 -10.84
C PRO A 190 3.01 22.50 -9.37
N LEU A 191 2.05 22.77 -8.49
CA LEU A 191 2.31 22.90 -7.05
C LEU A 191 2.69 21.55 -6.43
N ALA A 192 1.99 20.47 -6.79
CA ALA A 192 2.35 19.12 -6.37
C ALA A 192 3.78 18.77 -6.83
N ARG A 193 4.08 18.94 -8.12
CA ARG A 193 5.43 18.65 -8.66
C ARG A 193 6.54 19.42 -7.94
N ARG A 194 6.32 20.71 -7.64
CA ARG A 194 7.28 21.55 -6.90
C ARG A 194 7.54 21.10 -5.47
N ARG A 195 6.58 20.41 -4.84
CA ARG A 195 6.65 19.97 -3.44
C ARG A 195 7.22 18.56 -3.30
N ILE A 196 6.93 17.68 -4.24
CA ILE A 196 7.44 16.30 -4.27
C ILE A 196 8.97 16.28 -4.44
N GLY A 197 9.47 17.08 -5.39
CA GLY A 197 10.87 17.07 -5.78
C GLY A 197 11.81 17.67 -4.72
N ARG A 198 12.98 17.03 -4.53
CA ARG A 198 14.09 17.53 -3.69
C ARG A 198 14.46 18.97 -4.01
N PHE A 199 14.48 19.31 -5.30
CA PHE A 199 14.71 20.67 -5.78
C PHE A 199 13.44 21.24 -6.40
N ARG A 200 12.93 22.33 -5.81
CA ARG A 200 11.66 22.97 -6.18
C ARG A 200 11.55 23.34 -7.65
N TRP A 201 12.68 23.68 -8.29
CA TRP A 201 12.74 24.03 -9.72
C TRP A 201 12.76 22.79 -10.63
N LEU A 202 13.43 21.71 -10.21
CA LEU A 202 13.48 20.44 -10.94
C LEU A 202 12.09 19.77 -10.99
N GLY A 203 11.27 19.94 -9.95
CA GLY A 203 9.87 19.54 -9.99
C GLY A 203 9.05 20.28 -11.07
N ARG A 204 9.29 21.59 -11.28
CA ARG A 204 8.54 22.39 -12.28
C ARG A 204 9.00 22.14 -13.72
N PHE A 205 10.31 22.04 -13.94
CA PHE A 205 10.90 22.03 -15.27
C PHE A 205 11.60 20.71 -15.64
N GLY A 206 11.89 19.84 -14.68
CA GLY A 206 12.59 18.58 -14.90
C GLY A 206 11.68 17.42 -15.32
N ALA A 207 10.40 17.43 -14.94
CA ALA A 207 9.46 16.38 -15.34
C ALA A 207 9.31 16.22 -16.87
N PRO A 208 9.21 17.30 -17.69
CA PRO A 208 9.21 17.21 -19.15
C PRO A 208 10.54 16.76 -19.76
N LEU A 209 11.65 16.86 -19.02
CA LEU A 209 12.99 16.44 -19.47
C LEU A 209 13.29 14.97 -19.17
N LEU A 210 12.44 14.28 -18.39
CA LEU A 210 12.56 12.85 -18.15
C LEU A 210 12.12 12.09 -19.40
N VAL A 211 13.08 11.42 -20.06
CA VAL A 211 12.85 10.62 -21.27
C VAL A 211 12.60 9.14 -20.93
N PRO A 212 11.88 8.37 -21.77
CA PRO A 212 11.55 6.96 -21.50
C PRO A 212 12.75 6.05 -21.19
N VAL A 213 13.95 6.41 -21.67
CA VAL A 213 15.18 5.62 -21.44
C VAL A 213 15.59 5.55 -19.97
N VAL A 214 15.09 6.47 -19.11
CA VAL A 214 15.35 6.42 -17.66
C VAL A 214 14.31 5.60 -16.89
N ASP A 215 13.27 5.10 -17.56
CA ASP A 215 12.31 4.22 -16.91
C ASP A 215 12.99 2.89 -16.52
N GLY A 216 12.76 2.43 -15.30
CA GLY A 216 13.37 1.22 -14.77
C GLY A 216 14.67 1.46 -14.00
N VAL A 217 15.24 2.67 -14.06
CA VAL A 217 16.36 3.05 -13.20
C VAL A 217 15.82 3.36 -11.81
N ARG A 218 16.13 2.50 -10.83
CA ARG A 218 15.74 2.73 -9.43
C ARG A 218 16.57 3.87 -8.85
N VAL A 219 15.97 5.06 -8.78
CA VAL A 219 16.63 6.24 -8.21
C VAL A 219 16.34 6.32 -6.71
N PRO A 220 17.33 6.29 -5.81
CA PRO A 220 17.10 6.40 -4.37
C PRO A 220 16.28 7.63 -4.00
N MET A 221 15.28 7.46 -3.13
CA MET A 221 14.34 8.54 -2.77
C MET A 221 15.08 9.76 -2.19
N ARG A 222 16.16 9.55 -1.43
CA ARG A 222 17.02 10.65 -0.94
C ARG A 222 17.53 11.60 -2.01
N LEU A 223 17.67 11.17 -3.27
CA LEU A 223 18.16 12.01 -4.37
C LEU A 223 17.04 12.83 -5.02
N VAL A 224 15.81 12.31 -5.04
CA VAL A 224 14.67 12.89 -5.77
C VAL A 224 13.64 13.54 -4.86
N ALA A 225 13.65 13.23 -3.57
CA ALA A 225 12.70 13.67 -2.57
C ALA A 225 13.38 14.30 -1.34
N ASN A 226 12.63 15.16 -0.63
CA ASN A 226 13.07 15.76 0.61
C ASN A 226 12.78 14.83 1.81
N MET A 227 13.60 13.79 1.98
CA MET A 227 13.42 12.79 3.05
C MET A 227 13.43 13.41 4.45
N THR A 228 14.15 14.52 4.67
CA THR A 228 14.15 15.21 5.98
C THR A 228 12.82 15.84 6.36
N ALA A 229 11.91 16.02 5.39
CA ALA A 229 10.56 16.49 5.63
C ALA A 229 9.55 15.35 5.86
N MET A 230 10.00 14.09 5.87
CA MET A 230 9.15 12.92 6.04
C MET A 230 8.56 12.82 7.45
N SER A 231 9.35 13.10 8.48
CA SER A 231 8.86 13.10 9.85
C SER A 231 9.44 14.24 10.67
N ASN A 232 8.70 14.70 11.68
CA ASN A 232 9.24 15.59 12.69
C ASN A 232 10.11 14.83 13.72
N LEU A 233 10.12 13.50 13.67
CA LEU A 233 10.98 12.62 14.45
C LEU A 233 12.24 12.27 13.64
N PRO A 234 13.42 12.77 14.03
CA PRO A 234 14.67 12.47 13.32
C PRO A 234 15.00 10.98 13.29
N GLY A 235 14.67 10.25 14.37
CA GLY A 235 14.85 8.80 14.46
C GLY A 235 14.06 8.05 13.38
N LEU A 236 12.78 8.40 13.18
CA LEU A 236 11.96 7.75 12.14
C LEU A 236 12.50 8.05 10.74
N THR A 237 12.90 9.30 10.51
CA THR A 237 13.54 9.69 9.25
C THR A 237 14.81 8.87 8.98
N ALA A 238 15.66 8.68 10.00
CA ALA A 238 16.86 7.87 9.90
C ALA A 238 16.54 6.39 9.62
N THR A 239 15.55 5.81 10.31
CA THR A 239 15.07 4.44 10.08
C THR A 239 14.64 4.25 8.62
N VAL A 240 13.82 5.16 8.08
CA VAL A 240 13.38 5.06 6.69
C VAL A 240 14.53 5.20 5.69
N ILE A 241 15.47 6.11 5.94
CA ILE A 241 16.63 6.32 5.05
C ILE A 241 17.56 5.10 5.03
N ALA A 242 17.70 4.43 6.17
CA ALA A 242 18.56 3.27 6.35
C ALA A 242 17.89 1.94 5.94
N ASP A 243 16.57 1.93 5.73
CA ASP A 243 15.83 0.70 5.38
C ASP A 243 16.30 0.15 4.02
N PRO A 244 16.87 -1.07 3.99
CA PRO A 244 17.39 -1.67 2.75
C PRO A 244 16.29 -2.16 1.79
N ARG A 245 15.05 -2.34 2.28
CA ARG A 245 13.88 -2.71 1.47
C ARG A 245 13.05 -1.50 1.08
N GLY A 246 13.11 -0.48 1.91
CA GLY A 246 12.67 0.86 1.58
C GLY A 246 13.55 1.48 0.49
N GLY A 247 13.03 2.56 -0.09
CA GLY A 247 13.83 3.46 -0.88
C GLY A 247 13.84 3.23 -2.38
N GLY A 248 13.89 4.38 -3.03
CA GLY A 248 13.99 4.56 -4.47
C GLY A 248 12.69 4.31 -5.23
N VAL A 249 12.54 5.01 -6.35
CA VAL A 249 11.39 4.85 -7.24
C VAL A 249 11.90 4.57 -8.64
N GLY A 250 11.53 3.42 -9.20
CA GLY A 250 11.95 2.98 -10.54
C GLY A 250 11.12 3.55 -11.70
N PHE A 251 10.05 4.27 -11.39
CA PHE A 251 9.03 4.69 -12.36
C PHE A 251 8.60 6.15 -12.20
N LEU A 252 9.48 7.00 -11.65
CA LEU A 252 9.19 8.41 -11.32
C LEU A 252 8.58 9.17 -12.51
N ARG A 253 9.11 8.98 -13.72
CA ARG A 253 8.57 9.61 -14.94
C ARG A 253 7.12 9.18 -15.19
N THR A 254 6.83 7.87 -15.18
CA THR A 254 5.47 7.39 -15.45
C THR A 254 4.46 7.78 -14.37
N TYR A 255 4.91 7.93 -13.12
CA TYR A 255 4.10 8.56 -12.08
C TYR A 255 3.83 10.04 -12.41
N LEU A 256 4.86 10.83 -12.74
CA LEU A 256 4.73 12.26 -13.04
C LEU A 256 3.87 12.56 -14.30
N CYS A 257 3.76 11.58 -15.20
CA CYS A 257 2.92 11.64 -16.39
C CYS A 257 1.55 10.94 -16.23
N SER A 258 1.25 10.41 -15.05
CA SER A 258 -0.02 9.72 -14.81
C SER A 258 -1.21 10.68 -14.78
N VAL A 259 -2.37 10.15 -15.14
CA VAL A 259 -3.66 10.85 -15.17
C VAL A 259 -4.66 9.93 -14.48
N PRO A 260 -5.48 10.43 -13.52
CA PRO A 260 -6.52 9.62 -12.89
C PRO A 260 -7.51 9.10 -13.93
N LEU A 261 -7.97 7.85 -13.79
CA LEU A 261 -9.00 7.31 -14.70
C LEU A 261 -10.28 8.16 -14.70
N VAL A 262 -10.69 8.59 -13.51
CA VAL A 262 -11.90 9.41 -13.29
C VAL A 262 -11.46 10.74 -12.68
N GLU A 263 -11.80 11.85 -13.35
CA GLU A 263 -11.60 13.18 -12.77
C GLU A 263 -12.39 13.34 -11.46
N PRO A 264 -11.89 14.09 -10.47
CA PRO A 264 -12.51 14.19 -9.15
C PRO A 264 -13.97 14.67 -9.22
N GLU A 265 -14.32 15.58 -10.14
CA GLU A 265 -15.69 16.04 -10.35
C GLU A 265 -16.67 14.94 -10.77
N ASN A 266 -16.17 13.83 -11.29
CA ASN A 266 -16.95 12.69 -11.75
C ASN A 266 -16.79 11.47 -10.82
N PHE A 267 -16.00 11.58 -9.76
CA PHE A 267 -15.78 10.46 -8.86
C PHE A 267 -16.94 10.33 -7.88
N THR A 268 -17.73 9.28 -8.06
CA THR A 268 -18.89 8.94 -7.21
C THR A 268 -18.81 7.51 -6.66
N ALA A 269 -17.66 6.85 -6.80
CA ALA A 269 -17.53 5.41 -6.55
C ALA A 269 -17.68 5.02 -5.07
N CYS A 270 -17.16 5.83 -4.15
CA CYS A 270 -17.27 5.61 -2.71
C CYS A 270 -16.92 6.90 -1.93
N PRO A 271 -17.26 6.99 -0.63
CA PRO A 271 -16.84 8.11 0.19
C PRO A 271 -15.33 8.19 0.42
N VAL A 272 -14.83 9.43 0.55
CA VAL A 272 -13.40 9.75 0.65
C VAL A 272 -13.09 10.44 1.97
N TRP A 273 -12.27 9.79 2.80
CA TRP A 273 -11.73 10.35 4.03
C TRP A 273 -10.30 10.83 3.78
N LEU A 274 -10.08 12.15 3.78
CA LEU A 274 -8.75 12.75 3.75
C LEU A 274 -8.28 13.01 5.19
N LEU A 275 -7.41 12.13 5.69
CA LEU A 275 -6.78 12.20 7.01
C LEU A 275 -5.40 12.86 6.89
N HIS A 276 -5.39 14.15 6.53
CA HIS A 276 -4.17 14.85 6.09
C HIS A 276 -3.31 15.30 7.28
N PRO A 277 -1.99 15.02 7.31
CA PRO A 277 -1.12 15.50 8.39
C PRO A 277 -0.95 17.03 8.38
N GLY A 278 -1.35 17.69 9.46
CA GLY A 278 -1.41 19.15 9.56
C GLY A 278 -0.04 19.84 9.58
N ALA A 279 1.02 19.12 9.99
CA ALA A 279 2.39 19.60 9.96
C ALA A 279 3.22 18.98 8.82
N ASP A 280 2.56 18.50 7.75
CA ASP A 280 3.23 17.96 6.58
C ASP A 280 4.02 19.05 5.82
N ARG A 281 5.34 19.02 5.97
CA ARG A 281 6.26 19.94 5.28
C ARG A 281 6.66 19.44 3.89
N TRP A 282 6.38 18.18 3.55
CA TRP A 282 6.72 17.57 2.28
C TRP A 282 5.56 17.72 1.28
N THR A 283 4.35 17.29 1.65
CA THR A 283 3.11 17.45 0.89
C THR A 283 2.07 18.23 1.71
N PRO A 284 2.20 19.57 1.80
CA PRO A 284 1.28 20.38 2.61
C PRO A 284 -0.18 20.20 2.19
N LEU A 285 -1.12 20.36 3.12
CA LEU A 285 -2.57 20.20 2.93
C LEU A 285 -3.11 20.84 1.63
N ALA A 286 -2.63 22.03 1.28
CA ALA A 286 -3.03 22.72 0.05
C ALA A 286 -2.82 21.89 -1.22
N VAL A 287 -1.82 20.99 -1.23
CA VAL A 287 -1.56 20.07 -2.35
C VAL A 287 -2.73 19.10 -2.53
N SER A 288 -3.20 18.49 -1.44
CA SER A 288 -4.30 17.52 -1.48
C SER A 288 -5.65 18.19 -1.68
N ARG A 289 -5.87 19.38 -1.10
CA ARG A 289 -7.13 20.13 -1.28
C ARG A 289 -7.43 20.50 -2.73
N MET A 290 -6.42 20.78 -3.56
CA MET A 290 -6.65 21.04 -5.00
C MET A 290 -7.34 19.88 -5.72
N PHE A 291 -7.17 18.65 -5.25
CA PHE A 291 -7.82 17.46 -5.81
C PHE A 291 -9.09 17.12 -5.01
N PHE A 292 -8.98 17.04 -3.69
CA PHE A 292 -10.06 16.67 -2.77
C PHE A 292 -11.28 17.59 -2.85
N ASP A 293 -11.07 18.91 -2.93
CA ASP A 293 -12.17 19.88 -2.95
C ASP A 293 -13.05 19.72 -4.21
N ARG A 294 -12.53 19.10 -5.28
CA ARG A 294 -13.25 18.80 -6.53
C ARG A 294 -13.99 17.46 -6.52
N ILE A 295 -13.70 16.57 -5.55
CA ILE A 295 -14.33 15.24 -5.48
C ILE A 295 -15.85 15.37 -5.31
N ALA A 296 -16.62 14.68 -6.15
CA ALA A 296 -18.09 14.69 -6.13
C ALA A 296 -18.72 13.74 -5.10
N ALA A 297 -18.05 12.62 -4.79
CA ALA A 297 -18.48 11.68 -3.74
C ALA A 297 -18.54 12.34 -2.35
N PRO A 298 -19.30 11.76 -1.39
CA PRO A 298 -19.25 12.18 0.01
C PRO A 298 -17.80 12.21 0.51
N LYS A 299 -17.44 13.29 1.20
CA LYS A 299 -16.04 13.51 1.57
C LYS A 299 -15.89 14.10 2.96
N HIS A 300 -14.88 13.60 3.67
CA HIS A 300 -14.57 13.95 5.05
C HIS A 300 -13.11 14.40 5.12
N LEU A 301 -12.87 15.59 5.67
CA LEU A 301 -11.51 16.10 5.89
C LEU A 301 -11.24 16.13 7.39
N LEU A 302 -10.19 15.42 7.82
CA LEU A 302 -9.61 15.55 9.13
C LEU A 302 -8.15 15.97 8.98
N VAL A 303 -7.81 17.14 9.51
CA VAL A 303 -6.42 17.59 9.59
C VAL A 303 -5.83 17.05 10.89
N LEU A 304 -4.82 16.20 10.78
CA LEU A 304 -4.18 15.56 11.92
C LEU A 304 -3.19 16.53 12.57
N ASP A 305 -3.49 17.00 13.76
CA ASP A 305 -2.73 18.04 14.43
C ASP A 305 -1.29 17.60 14.70
N ARG A 306 -0.34 18.49 14.37
CA ARG A 306 1.11 18.32 14.57
C ARG A 306 1.75 17.11 13.87
N ALA A 307 0.97 16.29 13.18
CA ALA A 307 1.44 15.12 12.48
C ALA A 307 2.23 15.51 11.22
N SER A 308 3.35 14.85 11.02
CA SER A 308 4.20 14.99 9.84
C SER A 308 3.72 14.11 8.68
N HIS A 309 4.41 14.14 7.54
CA HIS A 309 4.05 13.33 6.36
C HIS A 309 3.87 11.84 6.67
N TYR A 310 4.65 11.31 7.62
CA TYR A 310 4.43 10.02 8.25
C TYR A 310 3.75 10.26 9.62
N PRO A 311 2.40 10.25 9.69
CA PRO A 311 1.65 10.80 10.82
C PRO A 311 1.61 9.89 12.05
N VAL A 312 2.74 9.70 12.74
CA VAL A 312 2.84 8.95 14.00
C VAL A 312 2.87 9.84 15.24
N GLU A 313 2.98 11.16 15.07
CA GLU A 313 3.08 12.09 16.19
C GLU A 313 1.73 12.37 16.86
N ASP A 314 1.76 12.64 18.18
CA ASP A 314 0.60 13.05 18.96
C ASP A 314 0.24 14.55 18.78
N PRO A 315 -1.05 14.94 18.80
CA PRO A 315 -2.21 14.06 18.96
C PRO A 315 -2.70 13.45 17.63
N GLY A 316 -2.06 13.77 16.50
CA GLY A 316 -2.53 13.39 15.17
C GLY A 316 -2.69 11.89 14.96
N ILE A 317 -1.82 11.05 15.51
CA ILE A 317 -1.98 9.58 15.44
C ILE A 317 -3.23 9.09 16.20
N ARG A 318 -3.60 9.75 17.31
CA ARG A 318 -4.84 9.45 18.04
C ARG A 318 -6.07 9.89 17.27
N GLN A 319 -6.02 11.08 16.66
CA GLN A 319 -7.08 11.56 15.77
C GLN A 319 -7.26 10.61 14.57
N LEU A 320 -6.17 10.13 13.98
CA LEU A 320 -6.21 9.10 12.92
C LEU A 320 -6.84 7.82 13.45
N THR A 321 -6.46 7.37 14.65
CA THR A 321 -7.03 6.16 15.29
C THR A 321 -8.54 6.28 15.48
N THR A 322 -9.02 7.43 15.97
CA THR A 322 -10.46 7.71 16.12
C THR A 322 -11.16 7.70 14.76
N ALA A 323 -10.56 8.34 13.74
CA ALA A 323 -11.13 8.32 12.39
C ALA A 323 -11.22 6.91 11.80
N LEU A 324 -10.26 6.03 12.06
CA LEU A 324 -10.36 4.62 11.65
C LEU A 324 -11.56 3.92 12.33
N ALA A 325 -11.81 4.21 13.61
CA ALA A 325 -12.98 3.69 14.32
C ALA A 325 -14.29 4.23 13.72
N ASP A 326 -14.34 5.52 13.38
CA ASP A 326 -15.52 6.15 12.76
C ASP A 326 -15.81 5.54 11.38
N ILE A 327 -14.76 5.34 10.56
CA ILE A 327 -14.87 4.67 9.26
C ILE A 327 -15.35 3.23 9.43
N HIS A 328 -14.83 2.50 10.42
CA HIS A 328 -15.28 1.14 10.71
C HIS A 328 -16.79 1.11 11.00
N HIS A 329 -17.26 1.95 11.92
CA HIS A 329 -18.69 2.03 12.27
C HIS A 329 -19.55 2.47 11.08
N TRP A 330 -19.07 3.44 10.29
CA TRP A 330 -19.77 3.92 9.12
C TRP A 330 -19.97 2.82 8.06
N VAL A 331 -18.95 2.00 7.81
CA VAL A 331 -19.04 0.88 6.86
C VAL A 331 -19.79 -0.32 7.44
N ALA A 332 -19.60 -0.64 8.72
CA ALA A 332 -20.20 -1.81 9.36
C ALA A 332 -21.71 -1.64 9.63
N GLY A 333 -22.16 -0.41 9.85
CA GLY A 333 -23.56 -0.07 10.14
C GLY A 333 -24.37 0.38 8.92
N GLY A 334 -23.75 0.43 7.74
CA GLY A 334 -24.38 0.78 6.46
C GLY A 334 -25.12 -0.37 5.79
#